data_AF-A0A410Q6S7-F1
#
_entry.id   AF-A0A410Q6S7-F1
#
_cell.length_a   1.000
_cell.length_b   1.000
_cell.length_c   1.000
_cell.angle_alpha   90.00
_cell.angle_beta   90.00
_cell.angle_gamma   90.00
#
_symmetry.space_group_name_H-M   'P 1'
#
loop_
_entity.id
_entity.type
_entity.pdbx_description
1 polymer ?
#
loop_
_entity_poly.entity_id
_entity_poly.type
_entity_poly.pdbx_seq_one_letter_code
_entity_poly.pdbx_strand_id
1 'polypeptide(L)'
;MLTASEEAMNQQFDLKAKMSSIENDIFIGKHKLRVTSSSLNEIHKDTDFAMNQGDELICPVCGIHYRNGLPEQLNVSSDFALAEKLISSLTEDITTLENELGEHREQYELLSSKLQELKQSIQKSKQLLSYSSFYKNEGKQEIYESCLQQLEVLQAQLDLKISNIATLDERVNNLKSKVRSKEIREQIEGYCRKIAEVIDIPKTFIKLRDFVQVIDKSGSDTPRLVYMYQAGLYLYNLNRLNSPFNFFVIDTPNQQGQDAANLKNIYQSLNLLLSADGQVILGTERETGCEDKASEVIRLTEKRRCLTQSQFSDHSKLLEALQKEAINWVHGEHRRLKDTGNC
;
A
#
# COMPACT_ATOMS: atom_id res chain seq x y z
N MET A 1 42.01 -42.04 -21.81
CA MET A 1 40.76 -41.65 -22.48
C MET A 1 39.60 -41.46 -21.50
N LEU A 2 39.29 -42.43 -20.63
CA LEU A 2 38.24 -42.28 -19.61
C LEU A 2 38.55 -41.19 -18.57
N THR A 3 39.77 -41.14 -18.04
CA THR A 3 40.22 -40.10 -17.09
C THR A 3 40.16 -38.69 -17.70
N ALA A 4 40.69 -38.52 -18.92
CA ALA A 4 40.60 -37.26 -19.66
C ALA A 4 39.13 -36.83 -19.96
N SER A 5 38.23 -37.80 -20.14
CA SER A 5 36.80 -37.53 -20.30
C SER A 5 36.11 -37.16 -18.98
N GLU A 6 36.54 -37.73 -17.85
CA GLU A 6 36.04 -37.35 -16.51
C GLU A 6 36.51 -35.94 -16.13
N GLU A 7 37.78 -35.62 -16.36
CA GLU A 7 38.34 -34.28 -16.11
C GLU A 7 37.62 -33.20 -16.94
N ALA A 8 37.40 -33.48 -18.24
CA ALA A 8 36.68 -32.56 -19.11
C ALA A 8 35.19 -32.38 -18.71
N MET A 9 34.52 -33.42 -18.17
CA MET A 9 33.16 -33.28 -17.65
C MET A 9 33.10 -32.46 -16.36
N ASN A 10 34.07 -32.61 -15.45
CA ASN A 10 34.12 -31.81 -14.22
C ASN A 10 34.40 -30.33 -14.55
N GLN A 11 35.33 -30.06 -15.47
CA GLN A 11 35.58 -28.70 -15.96
C GLN A 11 34.34 -28.08 -16.62
N GLN A 12 33.54 -28.87 -17.34
CA GLN A 12 32.28 -28.40 -17.93
C GLN A 12 31.25 -28.02 -16.87
N PHE A 13 31.16 -28.79 -15.78
CA PHE A 13 30.27 -28.50 -14.66
C PHE A 13 30.69 -27.22 -13.93
N ASP A 14 31.98 -27.07 -13.64
CA ASP A 14 32.52 -25.88 -12.97
C ASP A 14 32.33 -24.61 -13.81
N LEU A 15 32.55 -24.69 -15.13
CA LEU A 15 32.29 -23.58 -16.05
C LEU A 15 30.80 -23.19 -16.06
N LYS A 16 29.89 -24.17 -16.07
CA LYS A 16 28.45 -23.91 -16.04
C LYS A 16 28.00 -23.23 -14.75
N ALA A 17 28.56 -23.65 -13.60
CA ALA A 17 28.28 -23.01 -12.32
C ALA A 17 28.78 -21.54 -12.29
N LYS A 18 29.99 -21.28 -12.79
CA LYS A 18 30.55 -19.92 -12.91
C LYS A 18 29.72 -19.03 -13.83
N MET A 19 29.33 -19.53 -15.00
CA MET A 19 28.47 -18.81 -15.94
C MET A 19 27.13 -18.43 -15.30
N SER A 20 26.51 -19.34 -14.56
CA SER A 20 25.24 -19.07 -13.86
C SER A 20 25.39 -17.99 -12.79
N SER A 21 26.53 -17.93 -12.09
CA SER A 21 26.81 -16.85 -11.12
C SER A 21 26.94 -15.50 -11.83
N ILE A 22 27.72 -15.45 -12.91
CA ILE A 22 27.94 -14.22 -13.69
C ILE A 22 26.63 -13.72 -14.31
N GLU A 23 25.78 -14.62 -14.83
CA GLU A 23 24.45 -14.26 -15.36
C GLU A 23 23.55 -13.63 -14.29
N ASN A 24 23.61 -14.14 -13.05
CA ASN A 24 22.89 -13.55 -11.93
C ASN A 24 23.45 -12.17 -11.53
N ASP A 25 24.77 -12.00 -11.52
CA ASP A 25 25.40 -10.72 -11.21
C ASP A 25 25.09 -9.65 -12.27
N ILE A 26 25.09 -10.03 -13.55
CA ILE A 26 24.63 -9.16 -14.66
C ILE A 26 23.16 -8.78 -14.46
N PHE A 27 22.29 -9.73 -14.08
CA PHE A 27 20.88 -9.45 -13.84
C PHE A 27 20.69 -8.43 -12.70
N ILE A 28 21.40 -8.62 -11.58
CA ILE A 28 21.38 -7.68 -10.44
C ILE A 28 21.93 -6.32 -10.86
N GLY A 29 23.04 -6.29 -11.60
CA GLY A 29 23.63 -5.07 -12.15
C GLY A 29 22.65 -4.29 -13.02
N LYS A 30 22.00 -4.95 -13.98
CA LYS A 30 20.97 -4.34 -14.86
C LYS A 30 19.77 -3.82 -14.07
N HIS A 31 19.36 -4.50 -13.01
CA HIS A 31 18.30 -4.01 -12.13
C HIS A 31 18.73 -2.74 -11.39
N LYS A 32 19.92 -2.73 -10.78
CA LYS A 32 20.48 -1.54 -10.11
C LYS A 32 20.58 -0.37 -11.07
N LEU A 33 21.11 -0.59 -12.27
CA LEU A 33 21.22 0.43 -13.31
C LEU A 33 19.86 1.06 -13.62
N ARG A 34 18.82 0.24 -13.85
CA ARG A 34 17.46 0.72 -14.13
C ARG A 34 16.90 1.60 -13.01
N VAL A 35 17.07 1.18 -11.75
CA VAL A 35 16.60 1.95 -10.59
C VAL A 35 17.35 3.27 -10.50
N THR A 36 18.69 3.25 -10.56
CA THR A 36 19.52 4.45 -10.50
C THR A 36 19.22 5.42 -11.64
N SER A 37 19.03 4.94 -12.88
CA SER A 37 18.62 5.78 -14.01
C SER A 37 17.25 6.43 -13.81
N SER A 38 16.31 5.71 -13.19
CA SER A 38 14.98 6.26 -12.88
C SER A 38 15.08 7.34 -11.81
N SER A 39 15.85 7.10 -10.74
CA SER A 39 16.13 8.08 -9.69
C SER A 39 16.82 9.33 -10.24
N LEU A 40 17.75 9.18 -11.17
CA LEU A 40 18.44 10.32 -11.79
C LEU A 40 17.48 11.24 -12.56
N ASN A 41 16.49 10.66 -13.25
CA ASN A 41 15.47 11.43 -13.96
C ASN A 41 14.56 12.20 -12.98
N GLU A 42 14.24 11.63 -11.81
CA GLU A 42 13.48 12.35 -10.78
C GLU A 42 14.33 13.48 -10.15
N ILE A 43 15.60 13.22 -9.82
CA ILE A 43 16.52 14.26 -9.31
C ILE A 43 16.67 15.41 -10.32
N HIS A 44 16.71 15.11 -11.63
CA HIS A 44 16.75 16.14 -12.67
C HIS A 44 15.50 17.03 -12.62
N LYS A 45 14.31 16.43 -12.52
CA LYS A 45 13.05 17.19 -12.40
C LYS A 45 13.01 18.01 -11.12
N ASP A 46 13.51 17.46 -10.01
CA ASP A 46 13.59 18.16 -8.74
C ASP A 46 14.56 19.35 -8.81
N THR A 47 15.69 19.18 -9.51
CA THR A 47 16.66 20.26 -9.77
C THR A 47 16.04 21.35 -10.63
N ASP A 48 15.40 20.98 -11.74
CA ASP A 48 14.71 21.93 -12.64
C ASP A 48 13.60 22.68 -11.91
N PHE A 49 12.83 21.97 -11.08
CA PHE A 49 11.79 22.58 -10.28
C PHE A 49 12.40 23.57 -9.28
N ALA A 50 13.38 23.15 -8.48
CA ALA A 50 14.04 23.98 -7.49
C ALA A 50 14.64 25.26 -8.09
N MET A 51 15.30 25.18 -9.25
CA MET A 51 15.88 26.33 -9.94
C MET A 51 14.84 27.36 -10.43
N ASN A 52 13.60 26.93 -10.67
CA ASN A 52 12.52 27.79 -11.16
C ASN A 52 11.62 28.35 -10.04
N GLN A 53 11.92 28.07 -8.77
CA GLN A 53 11.19 28.59 -7.61
C GLN A 53 11.99 29.66 -6.87
N GLY A 54 11.32 30.40 -5.97
CA GLY A 54 11.98 31.35 -5.08
C GLY A 54 12.80 30.66 -3.98
N ASP A 55 13.44 31.45 -3.11
CA ASP A 55 14.29 30.96 -2.01
C ASP A 55 13.53 30.21 -0.90
N GLU A 56 12.20 30.16 -0.96
CA GLU A 56 11.34 29.51 0.02
C GLU A 56 10.29 28.65 -0.71
N LEU A 57 10.19 27.38 -0.30
CA LEU A 57 9.25 26.40 -0.84
C LEU A 57 8.28 25.99 0.26
N ILE A 58 6.98 26.04 -0.02
CA ILE A 58 5.95 25.60 0.92
C ILE A 58 5.42 24.24 0.46
N CYS A 59 5.48 23.23 1.32
CA CYS A 59 4.92 21.92 1.00
C CYS A 59 3.39 22.02 0.88
N PRO A 60 2.80 21.62 -0.26
CA PRO A 60 1.36 21.69 -0.47
C PRO A 60 0.57 20.68 0.37
N VAL A 61 1.25 19.70 0.99
CA VAL A 61 0.61 18.63 1.78
C VAL A 61 0.60 18.97 3.26
N CYS A 62 1.74 19.41 3.82
CA CYS A 62 1.89 19.65 5.26
C CYS A 62 2.13 21.10 5.64
N GLY A 63 2.30 22.02 4.68
CA GLY A 63 2.51 23.44 4.93
C GLY A 63 3.89 23.80 5.51
N ILE A 64 4.84 22.87 5.55
CA ILE A 64 6.21 23.16 6.00
C ILE A 64 6.92 24.06 4.99
N HIS A 65 7.65 25.05 5.50
CA HIS A 65 8.50 25.96 4.74
C HIS A 65 9.93 25.41 4.66
N TYR A 66 10.41 25.21 3.45
CA TYR A 66 11.77 24.76 3.14
C TYR A 66 12.55 25.91 2.53
N ARG A 67 13.86 25.97 2.84
CA ARG A 67 14.78 26.87 2.15
C ARG A 67 15.17 26.26 0.81
N ASN A 68 15.20 27.09 -0.22
CA ASN A 68 15.61 26.74 -1.58
C ASN A 68 16.70 27.70 -2.07
N GLY A 69 17.62 28.06 -1.18
CA GLY A 69 18.75 28.90 -1.53
C GLY A 69 19.78 28.13 -2.36
N LEU A 70 20.80 28.85 -2.81
CA LEU A 70 21.93 28.28 -3.55
C LEU A 70 22.57 27.04 -2.88
N PRO A 71 22.79 26.99 -1.54
CA PRO A 71 23.36 25.80 -0.90
C PRO A 71 22.49 24.55 -1.07
N GLU A 72 21.17 24.69 -0.89
CA GLU A 72 20.23 23.60 -1.05
C GLU A 72 20.15 23.13 -2.50
N GLN A 73 20.14 24.06 -3.46
CA GLN A 73 20.18 23.74 -4.90
C GLN A 73 21.49 23.02 -5.30
N LEU A 74 22.64 23.43 -4.74
CA LEU A 74 23.92 22.78 -4.98
C LEU A 74 23.98 21.35 -4.41
N ASN A 75 23.31 21.09 -3.28
CA ASN A 75 23.24 19.74 -2.72
C ASN A 75 22.51 18.79 -3.67
N VAL A 76 21.35 19.19 -4.22
CA VAL A 76 20.59 18.40 -5.19
C VAL A 76 21.41 18.16 -6.47
N SER A 77 22.12 19.18 -6.95
CA SER A 77 23.03 19.05 -8.10
C SER A 77 24.22 18.12 -7.81
N SER A 78 24.73 18.08 -6.58
CA SER A 78 25.79 17.15 -6.19
C SER A 78 25.30 15.70 -6.18
N ASP A 79 24.07 15.46 -5.73
CA ASP A 79 23.43 14.14 -5.77
C ASP A 79 23.21 13.66 -7.20
N PHE A 80 22.85 14.58 -8.12
CA PHE A 80 22.77 14.29 -9.55
C PHE A 80 24.10 13.79 -10.12
N ALA A 81 25.20 14.50 -9.85
CA ALA A 81 26.53 14.11 -10.31
C ALA A 81 27.00 12.76 -9.73
N LEU A 82 26.67 12.48 -8.46
CA LEU A 82 26.95 11.18 -7.84
C LEU A 82 26.17 10.04 -8.51
N ALA A 83 24.89 10.28 -8.86
CA ALA A 83 24.07 9.31 -9.56
C ALA A 83 24.59 9.02 -10.99
N GLU A 84 25.05 10.05 -11.73
CA GLU A 84 25.68 9.86 -13.04
C GLU A 84 26.94 9.00 -12.96
N LYS A 85 27.77 9.26 -11.94
CA LYS A 85 28.99 8.48 -11.72
C LYS A 85 28.68 7.02 -11.39
N LEU A 86 27.64 6.77 -10.59
CA LEU A 86 27.18 5.42 -10.26
C LEU A 86 26.66 4.68 -11.50
N ILE A 87 25.89 5.35 -12.37
CA ILE A 87 25.44 4.78 -13.64
C ILE A 87 26.62 4.38 -14.52
N SER A 88 27.62 5.25 -14.62
CA SER A 88 28.83 4.98 -15.41
C SER A 88 29.58 3.75 -14.89
N SER A 89 29.81 3.68 -13.57
CA SER A 89 30.45 2.54 -12.91
C SER A 89 29.66 1.24 -13.10
N LEU A 90 28.34 1.25 -12.88
CA LEU A 90 27.51 0.06 -13.07
C LEU A 90 27.51 -0.43 -14.52
N THR A 91 27.58 0.49 -15.48
CA THR A 91 27.65 0.14 -16.90
C THR A 91 28.98 -0.54 -17.23
N GLU A 92 30.09 -0.04 -16.69
CA GLU A 92 31.43 -0.63 -16.85
C GLU A 92 31.53 -2.02 -16.20
N ASP A 93 30.94 -2.20 -15.01
CA ASP A 93 30.89 -3.49 -14.33
C ASP A 93 30.09 -4.52 -15.15
N ILE A 94 28.92 -4.12 -15.67
CA ILE A 94 28.07 -5.00 -16.49
C ILE A 94 28.79 -5.40 -17.79
N THR A 95 29.44 -4.46 -18.48
CA THR A 95 30.15 -4.79 -19.72
C THR A 95 31.34 -5.72 -19.46
N THR A 96 32.04 -5.54 -18.35
CA THR A 96 33.12 -6.44 -17.92
C THR A 96 32.60 -7.86 -17.68
N LEU A 97 31.50 -8.00 -16.92
CA LEU A 97 30.88 -9.30 -16.67
C LEU A 97 30.32 -9.94 -17.95
N GLU A 98 29.75 -9.15 -18.87
CA GLU A 98 29.27 -9.66 -20.17
C GLU A 98 30.41 -10.20 -21.04
N ASN A 99 31.59 -9.56 -21.00
CA ASN A 99 32.79 -10.06 -21.68
C ASN A 99 33.29 -11.37 -21.05
N GLU A 100 33.39 -11.43 -19.72
CA GLU A 100 33.79 -12.66 -18.99
C GLU A 100 32.82 -13.82 -19.28
N LEU A 101 31.52 -13.54 -19.36
CA LEU A 101 30.51 -14.53 -19.74
C LEU A 101 30.73 -15.04 -21.17
N GLY A 102 31.09 -14.15 -22.09
CA GLY A 102 31.44 -14.49 -23.47
C GLY A 102 32.62 -15.44 -23.55
N GLU A 103 33.72 -15.13 -22.85
CA GLU A 103 34.91 -15.98 -22.80
C GLU A 103 34.61 -17.37 -22.22
N HIS A 104 33.83 -17.44 -21.13
CA HIS A 104 33.44 -18.71 -20.53
C HIS A 104 32.50 -19.54 -21.43
N ARG A 105 31.63 -18.89 -22.21
CA ARG A 105 30.79 -19.57 -23.21
C ARG A 105 31.62 -20.18 -24.33
N GLU A 106 32.61 -19.46 -24.86
CA GLU A 106 33.53 -20.00 -25.88
C GLU A 106 34.32 -21.20 -25.35
N GLN A 107 34.84 -21.10 -24.12
CA GLN A 107 35.54 -22.21 -23.45
C GLN A 107 34.62 -23.42 -23.26
N TYR A 108 33.36 -23.20 -22.89
CA TYR A 108 32.37 -24.25 -22.73
C TYR A 108 32.06 -24.95 -24.06
N GLU A 109 31.87 -24.21 -25.16
CA GLU A 109 31.61 -24.79 -26.48
C GLU A 109 32.80 -25.62 -27.00
N LEU A 110 34.02 -25.11 -26.82
CA LEU A 110 35.24 -25.84 -27.18
C LEU A 110 35.37 -27.15 -26.39
N LEU A 111 35.09 -27.10 -25.08
CA LEU A 111 35.14 -28.28 -24.21
C LEU A 111 34.04 -29.29 -24.53
N SER A 112 32.84 -28.81 -24.85
CA SER A 112 31.71 -29.62 -25.29
C SER A 112 32.03 -30.39 -26.59
N SER A 113 32.63 -29.69 -27.56
CA SER A 113 33.06 -30.28 -28.84
C SER A 113 34.12 -31.37 -28.63
N LYS A 114 35.14 -31.11 -27.81
CA LYS A 114 36.16 -32.11 -27.43
C LYS A 114 35.56 -33.32 -26.72
N LEU A 115 34.60 -33.11 -25.82
CA LEU A 115 33.90 -34.21 -25.13
C LEU A 115 33.09 -35.07 -26.11
N GLN A 116 32.49 -34.47 -27.14
CA GLN A 116 31.76 -35.20 -28.17
C GLN A 116 32.69 -36.09 -29.00
N GLU A 117 33.85 -35.58 -29.41
CA GLU A 117 34.89 -36.34 -30.13
C GLU A 117 35.46 -37.49 -29.27
N LEU A 118 35.73 -37.23 -27.98
CA LEU A 118 36.15 -38.23 -27.00
C LEU A 118 35.10 -39.31 -26.81
N LYS A 119 33.82 -38.94 -26.68
CA LYS A 119 32.70 -39.90 -26.57
C LYS A 119 32.62 -40.79 -27.80
N GLN A 120 32.72 -40.24 -29.01
CA GLN A 120 32.71 -41.03 -30.25
C GLN A 120 33.92 -41.98 -30.36
N SER A 121 35.10 -41.53 -29.94
CA SER A 121 36.33 -42.35 -29.94
C SER A 121 36.28 -43.47 -28.89
N ILE A 122 35.69 -43.19 -27.73
CA ILE A 122 35.44 -44.18 -26.67
C ILE A 122 34.38 -45.21 -27.12
N GLN A 123 33.34 -44.77 -27.84
CA GLN A 123 32.30 -45.66 -28.35
C GLN A 123 32.83 -46.62 -29.43
N LYS A 124 33.81 -46.19 -30.22
CA LYS A 124 34.55 -47.05 -31.18
C LYS A 124 35.52 -48.03 -30.52
N SER A 125 35.96 -47.78 -29.28
CA SER A 125 36.96 -48.60 -28.57
C SER A 125 36.38 -49.54 -27.51
N LYS A 126 35.06 -49.49 -27.24
CA LYS A 126 34.38 -50.31 -26.22
C LYS A 126 34.15 -51.76 -26.66
N GLN A 127 35.21 -52.57 -26.71
CA GLN A 127 35.20 -53.90 -26.07
C GLN A 127 36.00 -53.75 -24.78
N LEU A 128 35.41 -54.09 -23.63
CA LEU A 128 36.00 -54.00 -22.29
C LEU A 128 36.11 -52.57 -21.73
N LEU A 129 35.14 -52.17 -20.92
CA LEU A 129 35.42 -51.79 -19.53
C LEU A 129 34.12 -51.74 -18.73
N SER A 130 34.17 -52.53 -17.66
CA SER A 130 33.09 -53.18 -16.95
C SER A 130 32.95 -52.56 -15.56
N TYR A 131 31.70 -52.37 -15.15
CA TYR A 131 31.20 -52.22 -13.78
C TYR A 131 31.52 -50.94 -12.96
N SER A 132 32.72 -50.34 -12.98
CA SER A 132 33.00 -49.15 -12.14
C SER A 132 32.37 -47.84 -12.66
N SER A 133 32.21 -47.73 -13.98
CA SER A 133 31.51 -46.62 -14.65
C SER A 133 29.99 -46.70 -14.54
N PHE A 134 29.44 -47.86 -14.16
CA PHE A 134 28.00 -48.07 -13.93
C PHE A 134 27.56 -47.43 -12.60
N TYR A 135 28.28 -47.71 -11.50
CA TYR A 135 27.96 -47.17 -10.17
C TYR A 135 28.28 -45.67 -10.01
N LYS A 136 29.31 -45.14 -10.70
CA LYS A 136 29.60 -43.69 -10.70
C LYS A 136 28.56 -42.87 -11.47
N ASN A 137 27.87 -43.49 -12.43
CA ASN A 137 26.74 -42.88 -13.13
C ASN A 137 25.46 -42.92 -12.29
N GLU A 138 25.21 -43.99 -11.53
CA GLU A 138 24.06 -44.05 -10.61
C GLU A 138 24.08 -42.91 -9.58
N GLY A 139 25.20 -42.64 -8.91
CA GLY A 139 25.25 -41.53 -7.95
C GLY A 139 25.04 -40.14 -8.58
N LYS A 140 25.49 -39.94 -9.83
CA LYS A 140 25.21 -38.72 -10.59
C LYS A 140 23.75 -38.64 -11.05
N GLN A 141 23.16 -39.78 -11.35
CA GLN A 141 21.76 -39.91 -11.77
C GLN A 141 20.82 -39.70 -10.58
N GLU A 142 21.18 -40.18 -9.41
CA GLU A 142 20.46 -39.95 -8.15
C GLU A 142 20.46 -38.46 -7.75
N ILE A 143 21.59 -37.76 -7.91
CA ILE A 143 21.66 -36.29 -7.72
C ILE A 143 20.78 -35.57 -8.76
N TYR A 144 20.82 -35.99 -10.02
CA TYR A 144 19.99 -35.41 -11.09
C TYR A 144 18.50 -35.61 -10.82
N GLU A 145 18.09 -36.81 -10.39
CA GLU A 145 16.72 -37.13 -10.00
C GLU A 145 16.28 -36.34 -8.76
N SER A 146 17.15 -36.20 -7.76
CA SER A 146 16.88 -35.34 -6.59
C SER A 146 16.70 -33.88 -6.98
N CYS A 147 17.51 -33.35 -7.92
CA CYS A 147 17.34 -31.99 -8.43
C CYS A 147 16.03 -31.84 -9.22
N LEU A 148 15.65 -32.83 -10.03
CA LEU A 148 14.38 -32.81 -10.76
C LEU A 148 13.19 -32.79 -9.78
N GLN A 149 13.23 -33.61 -8.73
CA GLN A 149 12.20 -33.60 -7.68
C GLN A 149 12.11 -32.25 -6.96
N GLN A 150 13.24 -31.63 -6.63
CA GLN A 150 13.23 -30.29 -6.05
C GLN A 150 12.66 -29.24 -7.02
N LEU A 151 12.97 -29.36 -8.30
CA LEU A 151 12.46 -28.48 -9.35
C LEU A 151 10.94 -28.63 -9.49
N GLU A 152 10.42 -29.86 -9.46
CA GLU A 152 8.97 -30.12 -9.44
C GLU A 152 8.28 -29.51 -8.22
N VAL A 153 8.89 -29.65 -7.03
CA VAL A 153 8.36 -29.03 -5.80
C VAL A 153 8.35 -27.50 -5.90
N LEU A 154 9.43 -26.91 -6.39
CA LEU A 154 9.52 -25.46 -6.60
C LEU A 154 8.53 -24.97 -7.66
N GLN A 155 8.35 -25.72 -8.73
CA GLN A 155 7.36 -25.42 -9.77
C GLN A 155 5.94 -25.46 -9.20
N ALA A 156 5.60 -26.48 -8.41
CA ALA A 156 4.30 -26.57 -7.75
C ALA A 156 4.06 -25.40 -6.77
N GLN A 157 5.09 -24.98 -6.04
CA GLN A 157 5.03 -23.79 -5.19
C GLN A 157 4.83 -22.51 -6.00
N LEU A 158 5.52 -22.38 -7.14
CA LEU A 158 5.37 -21.24 -8.05
C LEU A 158 3.95 -21.18 -8.61
N ASP A 159 3.41 -22.29 -9.07
CA ASP A 159 2.04 -22.37 -9.62
C ASP A 159 1.00 -22.00 -8.55
N LEU A 160 1.20 -22.45 -7.30
CA LEU A 160 0.36 -22.04 -6.17
C LEU A 160 0.43 -20.53 -5.92
N LYS A 161 1.63 -19.92 -5.98
CA LYS A 161 1.79 -18.46 -5.82
C LYS A 161 1.13 -17.71 -6.97
N ILE A 162 1.26 -18.18 -8.21
CA ILE A 162 0.60 -17.59 -9.38
C ILE A 162 -0.93 -17.63 -9.22
N SER A 163 -1.48 -18.77 -8.77
CA SER A 163 -2.93 -18.89 -8.49
C SER A 163 -3.40 -17.93 -7.40
N ASN A 164 -2.62 -17.76 -6.33
CA ASN A 164 -2.91 -16.79 -5.28
C ASN A 164 -2.86 -15.34 -5.80
N ILE A 165 -1.91 -15.01 -6.68
CA ILE A 165 -1.85 -13.69 -7.31
C ILE A 165 -3.10 -13.46 -8.17
N ALA A 166 -3.48 -14.43 -9.00
CA ALA A 166 -4.67 -14.31 -9.87
C ALA A 166 -5.96 -14.10 -9.05
N THR A 167 -6.14 -14.83 -7.96
CA THR A 167 -7.31 -14.68 -7.07
C THR A 167 -7.31 -13.35 -6.32
N LEU A 168 -6.14 -12.84 -5.91
CA LEU A 168 -6.01 -11.51 -5.32
C LEU A 168 -6.29 -10.41 -6.34
N ASP A 169 -5.78 -10.53 -7.56
CA ASP A 169 -6.04 -9.59 -8.66
C ASP A 169 -7.52 -9.55 -9.01
N GLU A 170 -8.21 -10.69 -9.04
CA GLU A 170 -9.65 -10.75 -9.23
C GLU A 170 -10.40 -10.00 -8.11
N ARG A 171 -10.01 -10.22 -6.84
CA ARG A 171 -10.58 -9.46 -5.70
C ARG A 171 -10.33 -7.96 -5.84
N VAL A 172 -9.12 -7.55 -6.21
CA VAL A 172 -8.78 -6.13 -6.43
C VAL A 172 -9.61 -5.54 -7.56
N ASN A 173 -9.77 -6.25 -8.67
CA ASN A 173 -10.57 -5.82 -9.81
C ASN A 173 -12.06 -5.66 -9.43
N ASN A 174 -12.61 -6.61 -8.66
CA ASN A 174 -13.97 -6.53 -8.12
C ASN A 174 -14.14 -5.30 -7.22
N LEU A 175 -13.16 -5.00 -6.36
CA LEU A 175 -13.16 -3.82 -5.49
C LEU A 175 -13.05 -2.51 -6.29
N LYS A 176 -12.30 -2.49 -7.39
CA LYS A 176 -12.12 -1.33 -8.29
C LYS A 176 -13.22 -1.22 -9.36
N SER A 177 -14.18 -2.15 -9.39
CA SER A 177 -15.17 -2.22 -10.46
C SER A 177 -16.02 -0.94 -10.53
N LYS A 178 -16.30 -0.51 -11.76
CA LYS A 178 -17.18 0.64 -12.02
C LYS A 178 -18.62 0.37 -11.55
N VAL A 179 -19.05 -0.90 -11.59
CA VAL A 179 -20.36 -1.35 -11.10
C VAL A 179 -20.48 -1.07 -9.60
N ARG A 180 -19.53 -1.56 -8.80
CA ARG A 180 -19.49 -1.30 -7.35
C ARG A 180 -19.42 0.20 -7.05
N SER A 181 -18.60 0.95 -7.78
CA SER A 181 -18.50 2.41 -7.62
C SER A 181 -19.83 3.11 -7.86
N LYS A 182 -20.58 2.66 -8.86
CA LYS A 182 -21.92 3.17 -9.17
C LYS A 182 -22.93 2.83 -8.06
N GLU A 183 -22.96 1.58 -7.61
CA GLU A 183 -23.86 1.14 -6.52
C GLU A 183 -23.62 1.94 -5.23
N ILE A 184 -22.36 2.13 -4.83
CA ILE A 184 -22.01 2.93 -3.65
C ILE A 184 -22.52 4.36 -3.81
N ARG A 185 -22.31 4.97 -4.99
CA ARG A 185 -22.77 6.33 -5.27
C ARG A 185 -24.30 6.43 -5.18
N GLU A 186 -25.02 5.49 -5.76
CA GLU A 186 -26.48 5.46 -5.73
C GLU A 186 -27.03 5.28 -4.32
N GLN A 187 -26.38 4.49 -3.48
CA GLN A 187 -26.74 4.32 -2.07
C GLN A 187 -26.54 5.62 -1.28
N ILE A 188 -25.38 6.28 -1.42
CA ILE A 188 -25.09 7.57 -0.75
C ILE A 188 -26.11 8.62 -1.22
N GLU A 189 -26.35 8.74 -2.54
CA GLU A 189 -27.37 9.65 -3.06
C GLU A 189 -28.77 9.35 -2.52
N GLY A 190 -29.11 8.06 -2.36
CA GLY A 190 -30.36 7.63 -1.75
C GLY A 190 -30.54 8.17 -0.33
N TYR A 191 -29.49 8.13 0.50
CA TYR A 191 -29.52 8.73 1.83
C TYR A 191 -29.56 10.25 1.78
N CYS A 192 -28.77 10.89 0.91
CA CYS A 192 -28.82 12.34 0.71
C CYS A 192 -30.23 12.81 0.32
N ARG A 193 -30.94 12.08 -0.55
CA ARG A 193 -32.34 12.41 -0.94
C ARG A 193 -33.29 12.36 0.24
N LYS A 194 -33.16 11.35 1.13
CA LYS A 194 -33.98 11.24 2.35
C LYS A 194 -33.76 12.43 3.28
N ILE A 195 -32.49 12.83 3.47
CA ILE A 195 -32.17 13.98 4.32
C ILE A 195 -32.64 15.28 3.66
N ALA A 196 -32.36 15.48 2.36
CA ALA A 196 -32.76 16.67 1.61
C ALA A 196 -34.25 16.96 1.67
N GLU A 197 -35.08 15.91 1.65
CA GLU A 197 -36.53 16.02 1.77
C GLU A 197 -36.98 16.55 3.14
N VAL A 198 -36.28 16.20 4.22
CA VAL A 198 -36.60 16.70 5.57
C VAL A 198 -36.10 18.13 5.77
N ILE A 199 -34.94 18.48 5.22
CA ILE A 199 -34.32 19.82 5.40
C ILE A 199 -34.67 20.84 4.30
N ASP A 200 -35.64 20.50 3.45
CA ASP A 200 -36.15 21.32 2.33
C ASP A 200 -35.05 21.80 1.37
N ILE A 201 -34.18 20.87 0.96
CA ILE A 201 -33.22 21.10 -0.13
C ILE A 201 -33.78 20.51 -1.43
N PRO A 202 -33.80 21.28 -2.54
CA PRO A 202 -34.16 20.75 -3.84
C PRO A 202 -33.30 19.55 -4.23
N LYS A 203 -33.93 18.44 -4.65
CA LYS A 203 -33.24 17.21 -5.10
C LYS A 203 -32.25 17.47 -6.24
N THR A 204 -32.47 18.52 -7.03
CA THR A 204 -31.57 18.98 -8.11
C THR A 204 -30.22 19.50 -7.63
N PHE A 205 -30.08 19.80 -6.34
CA PHE A 205 -28.82 20.25 -5.75
C PHE A 205 -27.91 19.06 -5.38
N ILE A 206 -28.44 17.83 -5.32
CA ILE A 206 -27.66 16.63 -5.04
C ILE A 206 -26.81 16.31 -6.27
N LYS A 207 -25.50 16.48 -6.13
CA LYS A 207 -24.52 16.28 -7.21
C LYS A 207 -23.25 15.72 -6.60
N LEU A 208 -23.01 14.43 -6.78
CA LEU A 208 -21.78 13.79 -6.30
C LEU A 208 -20.73 13.75 -7.42
N ARG A 209 -19.58 14.37 -7.18
CA ARG A 209 -18.36 14.22 -7.99
C ARG A 209 -17.34 13.47 -7.14
N ASP A 210 -16.86 12.33 -7.63
CA ASP A 210 -15.92 11.46 -6.90
C ASP A 210 -16.38 11.14 -5.47
N PHE A 211 -17.67 10.81 -5.34
CA PHE A 211 -18.38 10.54 -4.08
C PHE A 211 -18.59 11.75 -3.16
N VAL A 212 -18.07 12.93 -3.51
CA VAL A 212 -18.20 14.15 -2.71
C VAL A 212 -19.30 15.05 -3.26
N GLN A 213 -20.15 15.58 -2.38
CA GLN A 213 -21.17 16.56 -2.76
C GLN A 213 -20.52 17.87 -3.24
N VAL A 214 -20.90 18.31 -4.43
CA VAL A 214 -20.49 19.60 -4.98
C VAL A 214 -21.20 20.73 -4.25
N ILE A 215 -20.42 21.69 -3.75
CA ILE A 215 -20.92 22.88 -3.07
C ILE A 215 -20.87 24.06 -4.05
N ASP A 216 -21.91 24.19 -4.89
CA ASP A 216 -22.03 25.24 -5.92
C ASP A 216 -23.06 26.34 -5.55
N LYS A 217 -23.54 26.34 -4.29
CA LYS A 217 -24.54 27.27 -3.75
C LYS A 217 -23.93 28.21 -2.73
N SER A 218 -24.60 29.33 -2.49
CA SER A 218 -24.21 30.38 -1.54
C SER A 218 -25.31 30.62 -0.50
N GLY A 219 -24.96 31.34 0.57
CA GLY A 219 -25.90 31.68 1.65
C GLY A 219 -26.26 30.47 2.53
N SER A 220 -27.52 30.39 2.96
CA SER A 220 -28.01 29.35 3.87
C SER A 220 -28.09 27.95 3.24
N ASP A 221 -27.94 27.82 1.92
CA ASP A 221 -27.92 26.54 1.21
C ASP A 221 -26.60 25.78 1.42
N THR A 222 -25.48 26.51 1.52
CA THR A 222 -24.14 25.92 1.70
C THR A 222 -24.05 25.03 2.95
N PRO A 223 -24.34 25.50 4.17
CA PRO A 223 -24.29 24.67 5.38
C PRO A 223 -25.31 23.52 5.34
N ARG A 224 -26.49 23.73 4.73
CA ARG A 224 -27.51 22.69 4.60
C ARG A 224 -27.07 21.57 3.65
N LEU A 225 -26.38 21.89 2.55
CA LEU A 225 -25.78 20.89 1.65
C LEU A 225 -24.67 20.08 2.32
N VAL A 226 -23.83 20.75 3.12
CA VAL A 226 -22.79 20.06 3.91
C VAL A 226 -23.45 19.12 4.91
N TYR A 227 -24.44 19.58 5.67
CA TYR A 227 -25.19 18.76 6.63
C TYR A 227 -25.84 17.55 5.95
N MET A 228 -26.53 17.76 4.82
CA MET A 228 -27.14 16.69 4.02
C MET A 228 -26.15 15.60 3.66
N TYR A 229 -25.00 15.99 3.09
CA TYR A 229 -23.99 15.07 2.63
C TYR A 229 -23.35 14.29 3.79
N GLN A 230 -22.98 14.99 4.87
CA GLN A 230 -22.37 14.34 6.05
C GLN A 230 -23.34 13.38 6.75
N ALA A 231 -24.62 13.77 6.88
CA ALA A 231 -25.66 12.90 7.41
C ALA A 231 -25.91 11.68 6.51
N GLY A 232 -25.91 11.87 5.18
CA GLY A 232 -26.04 10.78 4.22
C GLY A 232 -24.89 9.78 4.28
N LEU A 233 -23.65 10.26 4.43
CA LEU A 233 -22.47 9.43 4.65
C LEU A 233 -22.54 8.66 5.97
N TYR A 234 -22.95 9.30 7.06
CA TYR A 234 -23.13 8.63 8.34
C TYR A 234 -24.12 7.47 8.23
N LEU A 235 -25.31 7.69 7.65
CA LEU A 235 -26.31 6.65 7.45
C LEU A 235 -25.84 5.52 6.52
N TYR A 236 -25.07 5.85 5.49
CA TYR A 236 -24.46 4.86 4.63
C TYR A 236 -23.46 3.97 5.39
N ASN A 237 -22.60 4.55 6.22
CA ASN A 237 -21.62 3.79 7.00
C ASN A 237 -22.28 2.94 8.09
N LEU A 238 -23.28 3.49 8.77
CA LEU A 238 -24.05 2.83 9.82
C LEU A 238 -24.60 1.46 9.37
N ASN A 239 -25.12 1.40 8.15
CA ASN A 239 -25.75 0.19 7.59
C ASN A 239 -24.77 -0.78 6.91
N ARG A 240 -23.49 -0.41 6.79
CA ARG A 240 -22.50 -1.18 6.03
C ARG A 240 -21.50 -1.91 6.93
N LEU A 241 -21.14 -1.32 8.05
CA LEU A 241 -20.08 -1.82 8.93
C LEU A 241 -20.52 -1.74 10.38
N ASN A 242 -20.37 -2.84 11.10
CA ASN A 242 -20.44 -2.82 12.54
C ASN A 242 -19.09 -2.28 13.06
N SER A 243 -19.07 -1.01 13.44
CA SER A 243 -17.87 -0.29 13.84
C SER A 243 -18.09 0.37 15.21
N PRO A 244 -17.09 0.31 16.11
CA PRO A 244 -17.15 1.06 17.37
C PRO A 244 -17.10 2.58 17.15
N PHE A 245 -16.77 3.04 15.94
CA PHE A 245 -16.67 4.46 15.57
C PHE A 245 -17.89 4.96 14.78
N ASN A 246 -19.07 4.39 15.02
CA ASN A 246 -20.33 4.87 14.43
C ASN A 246 -20.87 6.09 15.18
N PHE A 247 -20.06 7.15 15.32
CA PHE A 247 -20.52 8.42 15.90
C PHE A 247 -20.58 9.55 14.87
N PHE A 248 -21.56 10.44 15.01
CA PHE A 248 -21.70 11.64 14.21
C PHE A 248 -21.80 12.87 15.11
N VAL A 249 -20.83 13.78 15.00
CA VAL A 249 -20.76 15.00 15.80
C VAL A 249 -21.24 16.18 14.96
N ILE A 250 -22.26 16.87 15.46
CA ILE A 250 -22.83 18.07 14.83
C ILE A 250 -22.62 19.22 15.80
N ASP A 251 -21.63 20.07 15.52
CA ASP A 251 -21.39 21.28 16.31
C ASP A 251 -22.21 22.45 15.76
N THR A 252 -23.22 22.85 16.53
CA THR A 252 -24.06 24.02 16.30
C THR A 252 -24.60 24.04 14.87
N PRO A 253 -25.65 23.26 14.56
CA PRO A 253 -26.23 23.23 13.20
C PRO A 253 -26.70 24.61 12.69
N ASN A 254 -26.83 25.59 13.60
CA ASN A 254 -27.20 26.97 13.32
C ASN A 254 -26.03 27.97 13.45
N GLN A 255 -24.95 27.79 12.69
CA GLN A 255 -23.76 28.67 12.78
C GLN A 255 -23.93 30.11 12.23
N GLN A 256 -25.01 30.40 11.48
CA GLN A 256 -25.17 31.69 10.78
C GLN A 256 -26.51 32.40 11.05
N GLY A 257 -27.27 31.98 12.07
CA GLY A 257 -28.59 32.57 12.34
C GLY A 257 -29.58 32.31 11.20
N GLN A 258 -29.69 31.04 10.79
CA GLN A 258 -30.72 30.62 9.84
C GLN A 258 -32.12 30.95 10.39
N ASP A 259 -33.07 31.12 9.49
CA ASP A 259 -34.48 31.31 9.81
C ASP A 259 -35.03 30.13 10.62
N ALA A 260 -35.92 30.41 11.57
CA ALA A 260 -36.43 29.44 12.54
C ALA A 260 -37.10 28.21 11.89
N ALA A 261 -37.61 28.35 10.67
CA ALA A 261 -38.21 27.24 9.91
C ALA A 261 -37.16 26.19 9.51
N ASN A 262 -36.00 26.62 9.01
CA ASN A 262 -34.92 25.70 8.59
C ASN A 262 -34.25 25.00 9.78
N LEU A 263 -34.13 25.66 10.94
CA LEU A 263 -33.67 24.98 12.17
C LEU A 263 -34.58 23.83 12.56
N LYS A 264 -35.90 24.05 12.54
CA LYS A 264 -36.87 23.02 12.89
C LYS A 264 -36.70 21.79 12.01
N ASN A 265 -36.47 22.00 10.71
CA ASN A 265 -36.25 20.93 9.75
C ASN A 265 -34.96 20.15 10.03
N ILE A 266 -33.86 20.83 10.38
CA ILE A 266 -32.60 20.17 10.77
C ILE A 266 -32.76 19.33 12.05
N TYR A 267 -33.49 19.83 13.05
CA TYR A 267 -33.77 19.03 14.25
C TYR A 267 -34.73 17.88 13.96
N GLN A 268 -35.66 18.04 13.03
CA GLN A 268 -36.52 16.94 12.58
C GLN A 268 -35.72 15.85 11.86
N SER A 269 -34.71 16.21 11.06
CA SER A 269 -33.86 15.22 10.38
C SER A 269 -33.01 14.40 11.33
N LEU A 270 -32.72 14.90 12.55
CA LEU A 270 -32.03 14.10 13.57
C LEU A 270 -32.77 12.79 13.89
N ASN A 271 -34.11 12.76 13.82
CA ASN A 271 -34.86 11.53 14.04
C ASN A 271 -34.50 10.43 13.04
N LEU A 272 -34.00 10.77 11.85
CA LEU A 272 -33.52 9.80 10.87
C LEU A 272 -32.14 9.24 11.23
N LEU A 273 -31.40 9.92 12.10
CA LEU A 273 -30.04 9.56 12.51
C LEU A 273 -30.00 8.78 13.83
N LEU A 274 -31.08 8.83 14.62
CA LEU A 274 -31.20 8.10 15.88
C LEU A 274 -31.44 6.61 15.60
N SER A 275 -30.42 5.79 15.87
CA SER A 275 -30.47 4.33 15.80
C SER A 275 -29.73 3.75 17.01
N ALA A 276 -30.03 2.49 17.37
CA ALA A 276 -29.25 1.74 18.34
C ALA A 276 -27.84 1.37 17.83
N ASP A 277 -27.62 1.42 16.51
CA ASP A 277 -26.38 0.99 15.86
C ASP A 277 -25.30 2.10 15.78
N GLY A 278 -25.60 3.30 16.29
CA GLY A 278 -24.71 4.45 16.23
C GLY A 278 -25.06 5.56 17.22
N GLN A 279 -24.18 6.54 17.33
CA GLN A 279 -24.28 7.64 18.29
C GLN A 279 -24.30 8.98 17.56
N VAL A 280 -25.18 9.89 17.97
CA VAL A 280 -25.17 11.28 17.48
C VAL A 280 -24.87 12.20 18.66
N ILE A 281 -23.87 13.05 18.51
CA ILE A 281 -23.47 14.05 19.51
C ILE A 281 -23.81 15.42 18.93
N LEU A 282 -24.74 16.11 19.56
CA LEU A 282 -25.24 17.41 19.08
C LEU A 282 -24.81 18.52 20.05
N GLY A 283 -24.07 19.49 19.54
CA GLY A 283 -23.78 20.76 20.23
C GLY A 283 -24.82 21.80 19.86
N THR A 284 -25.46 22.42 20.86
CA THR A 284 -26.42 23.51 20.66
C THR A 284 -26.17 24.64 21.66
N GLU A 285 -26.37 25.88 21.22
CA GLU A 285 -26.26 27.06 22.10
C GLU A 285 -27.54 27.34 22.89
N ARG A 286 -28.66 26.72 22.49
CA ARG A 286 -30.01 26.95 23.03
C ARG A 286 -30.75 25.61 23.09
N GLU A 287 -31.83 25.57 23.85
CA GLU A 287 -32.73 24.40 23.88
C GLU A 287 -33.49 24.26 22.55
N THR A 288 -33.63 23.02 22.11
CA THR A 288 -34.11 22.70 20.75
C THR A 288 -35.27 21.70 20.73
N GLY A 289 -35.59 21.10 21.88
CA GLY A 289 -36.50 19.97 22.01
C GLY A 289 -35.86 18.63 21.65
N CYS A 290 -34.60 18.61 21.23
CA CYS A 290 -33.85 17.36 21.04
C CYS A 290 -33.43 16.75 22.38
N GLU A 291 -33.36 17.57 23.43
CA GLU A 291 -33.01 17.18 24.78
C GLU A 291 -33.98 16.11 25.32
N ASP A 292 -35.26 16.17 24.95
CA ASP A 292 -36.29 15.20 25.36
C ASP A 292 -36.09 13.80 24.75
N LYS A 293 -35.34 13.71 23.65
CA LYS A 293 -35.06 12.47 22.93
C LYS A 293 -33.64 11.97 23.13
N ALA A 294 -32.77 12.81 23.67
CA ALA A 294 -31.38 12.47 23.88
C ALA A 294 -31.25 11.45 25.03
N SER A 295 -30.38 10.46 24.84
CA SER A 295 -30.06 9.51 25.92
C SER A 295 -29.30 10.18 27.07
N GLU A 296 -28.53 11.23 26.77
CA GLU A 296 -27.75 12.00 27.73
C GLU A 296 -27.74 13.47 27.31
N VAL A 297 -27.91 14.39 28.28
CA VAL A 297 -27.89 15.83 28.04
C VAL A 297 -26.84 16.49 28.94
N ILE A 298 -25.76 16.98 28.33
CA ILE A 298 -24.68 17.67 29.03
C ILE A 298 -24.90 19.18 28.95
N ARG A 299 -25.15 19.83 30.11
CA ARG A 299 -25.35 21.28 30.20
C ARG A 299 -24.09 21.97 30.69
N LEU A 300 -23.45 22.73 29.80
CA LEU A 300 -22.25 23.52 30.14
C LEU A 300 -22.66 24.87 30.73
N THR A 301 -22.49 25.04 32.05
CA THR A 301 -22.91 26.25 32.79
C THR A 301 -21.76 27.21 33.10
N GLU A 302 -20.51 26.73 33.12
CA GLU A 302 -19.34 27.51 33.49
C GLU A 302 -18.55 27.97 32.25
N LYS A 303 -18.20 29.27 32.21
CA LYS A 303 -17.44 29.85 31.10
C LYS A 303 -16.08 29.16 30.94
N ARG A 304 -15.82 28.64 29.73
CA ARG A 304 -14.57 27.94 29.34
C ARG A 304 -14.26 26.70 30.18
N ARG A 305 -15.29 26.00 30.68
CA ARG A 305 -15.13 24.75 31.44
C ARG A 305 -16.12 23.71 30.95
N CYS A 306 -15.61 22.52 30.63
CA CYS A 306 -16.43 21.38 30.21
C CYS A 306 -16.82 20.45 31.38
N LEU A 307 -16.21 20.66 32.55
CA LEU A 307 -16.42 19.88 33.76
C LEU A 307 -16.68 20.81 34.93
N THR A 308 -17.62 20.42 35.78
CA THR A 308 -17.81 21.07 37.08
C THR A 308 -16.87 20.45 38.10
N GLN A 309 -16.55 21.20 39.17
CA GLN A 309 -15.69 20.69 40.24
C GLN A 309 -16.27 19.45 40.92
N SER A 310 -17.61 19.35 40.97
CA SER A 310 -18.31 18.19 41.53
C SER A 310 -18.14 16.91 40.70
N GLN A 311 -18.06 17.04 39.37
CA GLN A 311 -17.98 15.90 38.44
C GLN A 311 -16.55 15.50 38.12
N PHE A 312 -15.57 16.36 38.42
CA PHE A 312 -14.16 16.14 38.05
C PHE A 312 -13.61 14.82 38.59
N SER A 313 -13.84 14.51 39.87
CA SER A 313 -13.29 13.29 40.49
C SER A 313 -13.81 12.02 39.81
N ASP A 314 -15.10 11.96 39.49
CA ASP A 314 -15.71 10.78 38.87
C ASP A 314 -15.27 10.62 37.41
N HIS A 315 -15.16 11.73 36.66
CA HIS A 315 -14.63 11.70 35.29
C HIS A 315 -13.15 11.30 35.27
N SER A 316 -12.33 11.78 36.21
CA SER A 316 -10.94 11.36 36.34
C SER A 316 -10.82 9.86 36.60
N LYS A 317 -11.65 9.29 37.49
CA LYS A 317 -11.67 7.84 37.75
C LYS A 317 -12.07 7.04 36.49
N LEU A 318 -13.09 7.52 35.77
CA LEU A 318 -13.52 6.87 34.52
C LEU A 318 -12.40 6.92 33.46
N LEU A 319 -11.75 8.07 33.29
CA LEU A 319 -10.64 8.24 32.36
C LEU A 319 -9.48 7.30 32.72
N GLU A 320 -9.10 7.21 33.99
CA GLU A 320 -8.06 6.28 34.46
C GLU A 320 -8.42 4.82 34.18
N ALA A 321 -9.69 4.43 34.37
CA ALA A 321 -10.16 3.09 34.05
C ALA A 321 -10.07 2.79 32.54
N LEU A 322 -10.54 3.71 31.70
CA LEU A 322 -10.49 3.58 30.25
C LEU A 322 -9.04 3.56 29.73
N GLN A 323 -8.15 4.37 30.31
CA GLN A 323 -6.73 4.36 29.97
C GLN A 323 -6.07 3.02 30.29
N LYS A 324 -6.36 2.44 31.48
CA LYS A 324 -5.85 1.12 31.85
C LYS A 324 -6.31 0.03 30.87
N GLU A 325 -7.59 0.03 30.52
CA GLU A 325 -8.12 -0.92 29.53
C GLU A 325 -7.48 -0.74 28.14
N ALA A 326 -7.35 0.49 27.66
CA ALA A 326 -6.69 0.76 26.38
C ALA A 326 -5.23 0.27 26.36
N ILE A 327 -4.48 0.51 27.43
CA ILE A 327 -3.10 0.03 27.59
C ILE A 327 -3.07 -1.50 27.59
N ASN A 328 -3.96 -2.16 28.33
CA ASN A 328 -4.04 -3.61 28.39
C ASN A 328 -4.35 -4.22 27.02
N TRP A 329 -5.28 -3.62 26.27
CA TRP A 329 -5.64 -4.06 24.93
C TRP A 329 -4.44 -3.99 23.96
N VAL A 330 -3.73 -2.86 23.94
CA VAL A 330 -2.51 -2.67 23.12
C VAL A 330 -1.44 -3.72 23.47
N HIS A 331 -1.20 -3.98 24.76
CA HIS A 331 -0.24 -5.00 25.20
C HIS A 331 -0.68 -6.43 24.86
N GLY A 332 -1.98 -6.68 24.81
CA GLY A 332 -2.57 -7.96 24.40
C GLY A 332 -2.38 -8.22 22.91
N GLU A 333 -2.71 -7.25 22.06
CA GLU A 333 -2.57 -7.37 20.61
C GLU A 333 -1.10 -7.43 20.18
N HIS A 334 -0.19 -6.66 20.80
CA HIS A 334 1.24 -6.78 20.54
C HIS A 334 1.81 -8.16 20.87
N ARG A 335 1.28 -8.85 21.90
CA ARG A 335 1.66 -10.23 22.20
C ARG A 335 1.15 -11.21 21.16
N ARG A 336 -0.12 -11.08 20.75
CA ARG A 336 -0.69 -11.93 19.69
C ARG A 336 0.03 -11.79 18.35
N LEU A 337 0.44 -10.58 17.97
CA LEU A 337 1.18 -10.33 16.73
C LEU A 337 2.60 -10.96 16.76
N LYS A 338 3.27 -10.95 17.92
CA LYS A 338 4.54 -11.66 18.10
C LYS A 338 4.38 -13.17 18.04
N ASP A 339 3.31 -13.72 18.62
CA ASP A 339 3.06 -15.17 18.66
C ASP A 339 2.62 -15.73 17.30
N THR A 340 2.11 -14.89 16.40
CA THR A 340 1.66 -15.27 15.04
C THR A 340 2.70 -15.08 13.95
N GLY A 341 3.92 -14.63 14.29
CA GLY A 341 5.05 -14.55 13.35
C GLY A 341 4.93 -13.50 12.24
N ASN A 342 3.96 -12.58 12.32
CA ASN A 342 3.76 -11.49 11.36
C ASN A 342 4.44 -10.20 11.85
N CYS A 343 5.75 -10.25 12.10
CA CYS A 343 6.55 -9.04 12.34
C CYS A 343 7.53 -8.80 11.20
#